data_AF-A0AAX1XE32-F1
#
_entry.id   AF-A0AAX1XE32-F1
#
_cell.length_a   1.000
_cell.length_b   1.000
_cell.length_c   1.000
_cell.angle_alpha   90.00
_cell.angle_beta   90.00
_cell.angle_gamma   90.00
#
_symmetry.space_group_name_H-M   'P 1'
#
loop_
_entity.id
_entity.type
_entity.pdbx_description
1 polymer ?
#
loop_
_entity_poly.entity_id
_entity_poly.type
_entity_poly.pdbx_seq_one_letter_code
_entity_poly.pdbx_strand_id
1 'polypeptide(L)'
;MSESSHQSDPHRRARLRWRARRGLLENDLIFERFFARHEHDLSDADVSALSRLLDLSDNDLMDLLLACKEPEGDLAGPDMSRLLEMLRSV
;
A
#
# COMPACT_ATOMS: atom_id res chain seq x y z
N MET A 1 -0.47 5.42 27.21
CA MET A 1 0.69 5.14 26.35
C MET A 1 0.29 5.60 24.96
N SER A 2 0.72 6.78 24.54
CA SER A 2 0.35 7.28 23.21
C SER A 2 1.16 6.49 22.18
N GLU A 3 0.51 5.60 21.44
CA GLU A 3 1.14 4.93 20.30
C GLU A 3 1.59 5.99 19.31
N SER A 4 2.90 6.11 19.09
CA SER A 4 3.42 7.01 18.06
C SER A 4 2.95 6.50 16.70
N SER A 5 2.02 7.25 16.09
CA SER A 5 1.49 6.98 14.75
C SER A 5 2.60 6.91 13.70
N HIS A 6 2.41 6.14 12.62
CA HIS A 6 3.31 6.04 11.47
C HIS A 6 3.72 7.41 10.95
N GLN A 7 2.76 8.34 10.87
CA GLN A 7 2.99 9.66 10.29
C GLN A 7 3.96 10.53 11.10
N SER A 8 4.09 10.31 12.41
CA SER A 8 4.97 11.12 13.26
C SER A 8 6.45 10.72 13.20
N ASP A 9 6.78 9.56 12.60
CA ASP A 9 8.15 9.06 12.51
C ASP A 9 8.63 9.03 11.04
N PRO A 10 9.53 9.95 10.63
CA PRO A 10 10.11 9.96 9.28
C PRO A 10 10.79 8.66 8.88
N HIS A 11 11.36 7.91 9.83
CA HIS A 11 12.01 6.64 9.53
C HIS A 11 10.98 5.54 9.23
N ARG A 12 9.79 5.57 9.84
CA ARG A 12 8.70 4.65 9.50
C ARG A 12 8.21 4.90 8.07
N ARG A 13 7.99 6.16 7.70
CA ARG A 13 7.60 6.54 6.33
C ARG A 13 8.64 6.12 5.30
N ALA A 14 9.91 6.42 5.56
CA ALA A 14 11.01 6.04 4.67
C ALA A 14 11.13 4.51 4.49
N ARG A 15 10.96 3.73 5.57
CA ARG A 15 10.97 2.25 5.48
C ARG A 15 9.82 1.72 4.65
N LEU A 16 8.61 2.29 4.79
CA LEU A 16 7.45 1.88 4.01
C LEU A 16 7.64 2.17 2.53
N ARG A 17 8.13 3.37 2.20
CA ARG A 17 8.47 3.76 0.83
C ARG A 17 9.54 2.85 0.21
N TRP A 18 10.56 2.48 0.99
CA TRP A 18 11.59 1.56 0.51
C TRP A 18 11.04 0.15 0.23
N ARG A 19 10.18 -0.39 1.12
CA ARG A 19 9.51 -1.69 0.91
C ARG A 19 8.60 -1.72 -0.32
N ALA A 20 8.10 -0.56 -0.75
CA ALA A 20 7.20 -0.47 -1.89
C ALA A 20 7.87 -0.49 -3.27
N ARG A 21 9.21 -0.47 -3.33
CA ARG A 21 9.96 -0.53 -4.59
C ARG A 21 9.82 -1.89 -5.24
N ARG A 22 9.42 -1.93 -6.52
CA ARG A 22 9.08 -3.19 -7.24
C ARG A 22 10.01 -3.47 -8.40
N GLY A 23 10.07 -4.75 -8.80
CA GLY A 23 10.82 -5.19 -9.97
C GLY A 23 10.05 -4.97 -11.27
N LEU A 24 8.72 -5.06 -11.20
CA LEU A 24 7.82 -4.70 -12.29
C LEU A 24 7.60 -3.19 -12.34
N LEU A 25 7.94 -2.57 -13.48
CA LEU A 25 7.94 -1.11 -13.66
C LEU A 25 6.56 -0.50 -13.41
N GLU A 26 5.51 -1.15 -13.90
CA GLU A 26 4.14 -0.66 -13.75
C GLU A 26 3.71 -0.60 -12.28
N ASN A 27 4.06 -1.61 -11.48
CA ASN A 27 3.81 -1.57 -10.03
C ASN A 27 4.62 -0.44 -9.36
N ASP A 28 5.89 -0.30 -9.73
CA ASP A 28 6.77 0.73 -9.16
C ASP A 28 6.22 2.14 -9.43
N LEU A 29 5.77 2.41 -10.65
CA LEU A 29 5.14 3.68 -11.03
C LEU A 29 3.83 3.95 -10.28
N ILE A 30 2.99 2.92 -10.08
CA ILE A 30 1.76 3.07 -9.30
C ILE A 30 2.10 3.45 -7.85
N PHE A 31 3.05 2.76 -7.21
CA PHE A 31 3.44 3.12 -5.84
C PHE A 31 4.09 4.50 -5.75
N GLU A 32 4.95 4.87 -6.70
CA GLU A 32 5.57 6.19 -6.72
C GLU A 32 4.51 7.30 -6.75
N ARG A 33 3.53 7.19 -7.65
CA ARG A 33 2.40 8.14 -7.75
C ARG A 33 1.52 8.12 -6.51
N PHE A 34 1.25 6.93 -5.98
CA PHE A 34 0.45 6.75 -4.77
C PHE A 34 1.08 7.45 -3.58
N PHE A 35 2.37 7.24 -3.28
CA PHE A 35 3.01 7.94 -2.18
C PHE A 35 3.11 9.44 -2.45
N ALA A 36 3.36 9.87 -3.69
CA ALA A 36 3.37 11.29 -4.02
C ALA A 36 2.03 12.00 -3.72
N ARG A 37 0.90 11.29 -3.83
CA ARG A 37 -0.44 11.85 -3.58
C ARG A 37 -0.97 11.62 -2.16
N HIS A 38 -0.70 10.46 -1.56
CA HIS A 38 -1.42 9.98 -0.37
C HIS A 38 -0.52 9.71 0.84
N GLU A 39 0.81 9.78 0.76
CA GLU A 39 1.72 9.37 1.85
C GLU A 39 1.38 10.02 3.20
N HIS A 40 1.00 11.29 3.21
CA HIS A 40 0.67 12.03 4.43
C HIS A 40 -0.73 11.76 5.00
N ASP A 41 -1.62 11.19 4.20
CA ASP A 41 -3.02 10.94 4.58
C ASP A 41 -3.25 9.49 5.05
N LEU A 42 -2.23 8.63 4.95
CA LEU A 42 -2.34 7.24 5.38
C LEU A 42 -2.50 7.14 6.89
N SER A 43 -3.58 6.49 7.32
CA SER A 43 -3.76 6.08 8.72
C SER A 43 -2.86 4.88 9.07
N ASP A 44 -2.70 4.60 10.36
CA ASP A 44 -1.97 3.40 10.81
C ASP A 44 -2.64 2.09 10.32
N ALA A 45 -3.96 2.09 10.13
CA ALA A 45 -4.68 0.98 9.52
C ALA A 45 -4.35 0.82 8.03
N ASP A 46 -4.32 1.92 7.27
CA ASP A 46 -3.92 1.92 5.86
C ASP A 46 -2.47 1.41 5.71
N VAL A 47 -1.56 1.83 6.60
CA VAL A 47 -0.16 1.37 6.62
C VAL A 47 -0.06 -0.13 6.92
N SER A 48 -0.88 -0.65 7.83
CA SER A 48 -0.93 -2.08 8.14
C SER A 48 -1.47 -2.90 6.96
N ALA A 49 -2.53 -2.42 6.30
CA ALA A 49 -3.07 -3.04 5.09
C ALA A 49 -2.04 -3.01 3.95
N LEU A 50 -1.38 -1.87 3.74
CA LEU A 50 -0.34 -1.71 2.75
C LEU A 50 0.85 -2.62 3.03
N SER A 51 1.25 -2.78 4.29
CA SER A 51 2.34 -3.70 4.65
C SER A 51 2.05 -5.14 4.23
N ARG A 52 0.81 -5.61 4.42
CA ARG A 52 0.34 -6.93 3.97
C ARG A 52 0.28 -7.04 2.45
N LEU A 53 -0.25 -6.02 1.78
CA LEU A 53 -0.26 -5.94 0.32
C LEU A 53 1.17 -6.01 -0.25
N LEU A 54 2.12 -5.40 0.45
CA LEU A 54 3.51 -5.38 0.02
C LEU A 54 4.25 -6.72 0.20
N ASP A 55 3.68 -7.69 0.91
CA ASP A 55 4.26 -9.03 1.01
C ASP A 55 3.90 -9.92 -0.20
N LEU A 56 3.04 -9.44 -1.10
CA LEU A 56 2.69 -10.13 -2.34
C LEU A 56 3.81 -10.06 -3.39
N SER A 57 3.80 -11.06 -4.29
CA SER A 57 4.61 -11.06 -5.50
C SER A 57 4.16 -9.95 -6.46
N ASP A 58 5.05 -9.51 -7.34
CA ASP A 58 4.74 -8.44 -8.30
C ASP A 58 3.56 -8.80 -9.23
N ASN A 59 3.40 -10.08 -9.59
CA ASN A 59 2.29 -10.53 -10.43
C ASN A 59 0.96 -10.55 -9.68
N ASP A 60 0.93 -11.09 -8.45
CA ASP A 60 -0.30 -11.12 -7.65
C ASP A 60 -0.76 -9.70 -7.29
N LEU A 61 0.20 -8.82 -7.00
CA LEU A 61 -0.06 -7.42 -6.78
C LEU A 61 -0.64 -6.74 -8.02
N MET A 62 -0.06 -7.00 -9.19
CA MET A 62 -0.56 -6.46 -10.45
C MET A 62 -1.99 -6.92 -10.74
N ASP A 63 -2.31 -8.19 -10.52
CA ASP A 63 -3.67 -8.72 -10.72
C ASP A 63 -4.71 -7.99 -9.84
N LEU A 64 -4.34 -7.64 -8.61
CA LEU A 64 -5.18 -6.85 -7.71
C LEU A 64 -5.25 -5.37 -8.16
N LEU A 65 -4.14 -4.77 -8.59
CA LEU A 65 -4.13 -3.38 -9.06
C LEU A 65 -4.95 -3.20 -10.35
N LEU A 66 -4.99 -4.20 -11.22
CA LEU A 66 -5.79 -4.18 -12.45
C LEU A 66 -7.25 -4.62 -12.25
N ALA A 67 -7.64 -4.98 -11.02
CA ALA A 67 -8.95 -5.56 -10.71
C ALA A 67 -9.26 -6.84 -11.53
N CYS A 68 -8.23 -7.57 -11.95
CA CYS A 68 -8.37 -8.92 -12.50
C CYS A 68 -8.72 -9.94 -11.42
N LYS A 69 -8.27 -9.65 -10.18
CA LYS A 69 -8.62 -10.39 -8.96
C LYS A 69 -9.13 -9.40 -7.90
N GLU A 70 -9.93 -9.93 -6.99
CA GLU A 70 -10.34 -9.23 -5.77
C GLU A 70 -9.54 -9.75 -4.57
N PRO A 71 -9.38 -8.95 -3.50
CA PRO A 71 -8.69 -9.40 -2.30
C PRO A 71 -9.49 -10.50 -1.59
N GLU A 72 -8.82 -11.61 -1.27
CA GLU A 72 -9.41 -12.78 -0.63
C GLU A 72 -8.73 -13.08 0.71
N GLY A 73 -9.38 -13.89 1.55
CA GLY A 73 -8.83 -14.36 2.83
C GLY A 73 -8.44 -13.22 3.76
N ASP A 74 -7.19 -13.23 4.24
CA ASP A 74 -6.64 -12.23 5.18
C ASP A 74 -6.52 -10.81 4.59
N LEU A 75 -6.67 -10.69 3.26
CA LEU A 75 -6.69 -9.41 2.56
C LEU A 75 -8.12 -8.87 2.36
N ALA A 76 -9.17 -9.67 2.56
CA ALA A 76 -10.58 -9.31 2.29
C ALA A 76 -11.18 -8.39 3.37
N GLY A 77 -10.43 -7.38 3.81
CA GLY A 77 -10.84 -6.40 4.82
C GLY A 77 -11.19 -5.04 4.23
N PRO A 78 -12.00 -4.22 4.93
CA PRO A 78 -12.41 -2.89 4.46
C PRO A 78 -11.22 -1.95 4.22
N ASP A 79 -10.17 -2.04 5.05
CA ASP A 79 -8.96 -1.24 4.89
C ASP A 79 -8.22 -1.58 3.59
N MET A 80 -8.21 -2.86 3.20
CA MET A 80 -7.60 -3.30 1.94
C MET A 80 -8.41 -2.83 0.74
N SER A 81 -9.74 -2.96 0.77
CA SER A 81 -10.60 -2.48 -0.32
C SER A 81 -10.41 -0.98 -0.55
N ARG A 82 -10.43 -0.18 0.52
CA ARG A 82 -10.15 1.26 0.47
C ARG A 82 -8.75 1.54 -0.08
N LEU A 83 -7.72 0.82 0.38
CA LEU A 83 -6.36 1.00 -0.10
C LEU A 83 -6.24 0.69 -1.60
N LEU A 84 -6.86 -0.40 -2.07
CA LEU A 84 -6.88 -0.76 -3.49
C LEU A 84 -7.61 0.29 -4.33
N GLU A 85 -8.72 0.84 -3.85
CA GLU A 85 -9.40 1.96 -4.51
C GLU A 85 -8.48 3.18 -4.66
N MET A 86 -7.75 3.54 -3.59
CA MET A 86 -6.78 4.64 -3.64
C MET A 86 -5.66 4.36 -4.64
N LEU A 87 -5.06 3.15 -4.61
CA LEU A 87 -4.01 2.72 -5.53
C LEU A 87 -4.47 2.66 -7.00
N ARG A 88 -5.74 2.32 -7.25
CA ARG A 88 -6.32 2.29 -8.60
C ARG A 88 -6.65 3.69 -9.15
N SER A 89 -6.63 4.72 -8.30
CA SER A 89 -7.01 6.09 -8.67
C SER A 89 -5.82 7.01 -9.04
N VAL A 90 -4.59 6.51 -8.99
CA VAL A 90 -3.37 7.32 -9.13
C VAL A 90 -2.85 7.49 -10.55
#